data_AF-A0A916ER15-F1
#
_entry.id   AF-A0A916ER15-F1
#
_cell.length_a   1.000
_cell.length_b   1.000
_cell.length_c   1.000
_cell.angle_alpha   90.00
_cell.angle_beta   90.00
_cell.angle_gamma   90.00
#
_symmetry.space_group_name_H-M   'P 1'
#
loop_
_entity.id
_entity.type
_entity.pdbx_description
1 polymer ?
#
loop_
_entity_poly.entity_id
_entity_poly.type
_entity_poly.pdbx_seq_one_letter_code
_entity_poly.pdbx_strand_id
1 'polypeptide(L)'
;MKLLDPSPPFRGRQNWPAASCDPITSRVGARRTRFGFPLVSENRLSSSVMSKSIYIPALDGLRAVAVIAVVALHGAPTYLTGGFIGVDMFFVISGFLITLLCCQEFAAHGNFDFGKFYLRRAIRLWPALFLMLVVVVFIHGALSPAAASNDLVDAGVALVYLSNWQRAFHWTPDSIFGHTWSLSIEEQFYLIWPPMLAGLFILARKLNKSTSLAIAVAALTLAFCVMIWRAKYILLNTNIEAADRLYNGLDGHSDGLLLGCALGALYAKGALRLISGYFGAAAGALLLLSIFVLREHHLWMIVAGYAVVATASTLIVWHIVTNQQGVASRLLSQRGIVFIGRISYGIYLWHYPIFWMFREAHVPKALLATAGVFLSLVAAWASFVFVEQPLSQRLRPFAVRRGPT
;
A
#
# COMPACT_ATOMS: atom_id res chain seq x y z
N MET A 1 47.71 21.83 -46.80
CA MET A 1 48.22 22.59 -47.96
C MET A 1 47.13 22.54 -49.03
N LYS A 2 46.21 23.51 -48.97
CA LYS A 2 45.92 24.53 -50.00
C LYS A 2 45.14 23.97 -51.22
N LEU A 3 43.83 24.27 -51.32
CA LEU A 3 43.20 25.36 -52.13
C LEU A 3 42.90 24.82 -53.56
N LEU A 4 41.78 25.03 -54.28
CA LEU A 4 40.64 25.96 -54.26
C LEU A 4 39.52 25.42 -55.19
N ASP A 5 38.29 25.89 -54.93
CA ASP A 5 37.08 25.88 -55.76
C ASP A 5 37.26 26.68 -57.09
N PRO A 6 36.42 26.49 -58.13
CA PRO A 6 35.34 27.46 -58.33
C PRO A 6 34.00 26.90 -58.89
N SER A 7 32.94 27.68 -58.60
CA SER A 7 31.50 27.45 -58.68
C SER A 7 30.83 27.61 -60.09
N PRO A 8 29.47 27.69 -60.26
CA PRO A 8 28.58 26.76 -60.99
C PRO A 8 27.99 27.37 -62.31
N PRO A 9 26.88 26.90 -62.97
CA PRO A 9 25.47 27.02 -62.49
C PRO A 9 24.40 26.00 -63.03
N PHE A 10 23.15 26.15 -62.54
CA PHE A 10 21.81 25.76 -63.11
C PHE A 10 21.05 24.46 -62.72
N ARG A 11 19.94 24.71 -62.00
CA ARG A 11 18.52 24.25 -62.14
C ARG A 11 18.19 22.78 -62.40
N GLY A 12 17.30 22.22 -61.55
CA GLY A 12 16.42 21.11 -61.94
C GLY A 12 15.69 20.47 -60.75
N ARG A 13 14.35 20.42 -60.81
CA ARG A 13 13.44 20.04 -59.72
C ARG A 13 13.50 18.55 -59.38
N GLN A 14 13.40 18.21 -58.09
CA GLN A 14 13.09 16.85 -57.61
C GLN A 14 11.57 16.63 -57.66
N ASN A 15 11.14 15.55 -58.33
CA ASN A 15 9.80 14.98 -58.26
C ASN A 15 9.94 13.47 -57.99
N TRP A 16 9.44 12.97 -56.86
CA TRP A 16 9.00 11.59 -56.68
C TRP A 16 7.63 11.61 -55.95
N PRO A 17 6.71 10.69 -56.30
CA PRO A 17 5.28 10.92 -56.21
C PRO A 17 4.66 10.55 -54.85
N ALA A 18 3.59 11.27 -54.54
CA ALA A 18 2.62 10.97 -53.49
C ALA A 18 1.83 9.70 -53.82
N ALA A 19 1.69 8.81 -52.83
CA ALA A 19 0.71 7.73 -52.85
C ALA A 19 -0.43 8.08 -51.90
N SER A 20 -1.59 8.39 -52.49
CA SER A 20 -2.89 8.57 -51.86
C SER A 20 -3.50 7.21 -51.51
N CYS A 21 -3.97 7.05 -50.27
CA CYS A 21 -4.83 5.94 -49.87
C CYS A 21 -6.25 6.46 -49.67
N ASP A 22 -7.19 5.95 -50.47
CA ASP A 22 -8.63 6.08 -50.25
C ASP A 22 -9.12 5.13 -49.13
N PRO A 23 -10.23 5.46 -48.43
CA PRO A 23 -10.67 4.73 -47.26
C PRO A 23 -11.67 3.60 -47.61
N ILE A 24 -11.39 2.38 -47.15
CA ILE A 24 -12.37 1.29 -47.10
C ILE A 24 -13.13 1.37 -45.78
N THR A 25 -14.41 1.72 -45.89
CA THR A 25 -15.40 1.64 -44.81
C THR A 25 -15.72 0.18 -44.48
N SER A 26 -15.58 -0.23 -43.22
CA SER A 26 -16.29 -1.40 -42.69
C SER A 26 -16.94 -1.05 -41.34
N ARG A 27 -18.28 -1.00 -41.36
CA ARG A 27 -19.12 -0.99 -40.16
C ARG A 27 -19.09 -2.38 -39.54
N VAL A 28 -18.74 -2.50 -38.26
CA VAL A 28 -19.01 -3.72 -37.47
C VAL A 28 -19.67 -3.31 -36.16
N GLY A 29 -20.88 -3.83 -35.97
CA GLY A 29 -21.81 -3.43 -34.91
C GLY A 29 -21.37 -3.82 -33.51
N ALA A 30 -21.65 -2.93 -32.56
CA ALA A 30 -21.56 -3.21 -31.14
C ALA A 30 -22.68 -4.18 -30.72
N ARG A 31 -22.33 -5.46 -30.48
CA ARG A 31 -23.22 -6.37 -29.72
C ARG A 31 -23.17 -5.97 -28.25
N ARG A 32 -24.28 -5.44 -27.74
CA ARG A 32 -24.55 -5.29 -26.30
C ARG A 32 -24.94 -6.66 -25.73
N THR A 33 -24.24 -7.12 -24.69
CA THR A 33 -24.75 -8.19 -23.82
C THR A 33 -25.63 -7.57 -22.72
N ARG A 34 -26.63 -8.33 -22.27
CA ARG A 34 -27.76 -7.90 -21.42
C ARG A 34 -27.41 -7.63 -19.94
N PHE A 35 -26.13 -7.54 -19.58
CA PHE A 35 -25.67 -7.21 -18.24
C PHE A 35 -24.51 -6.21 -18.34
N GLY A 36 -24.76 -4.98 -17.89
CA GLY A 36 -23.88 -3.81 -18.03
C GLY A 36 -22.64 -3.84 -17.13
N PHE A 37 -21.68 -4.72 -17.44
CA PHE A 37 -20.32 -4.64 -16.92
C PHE A 37 -19.38 -4.16 -18.04
N PRO A 38 -18.65 -3.04 -17.89
CA PRO A 38 -17.67 -2.64 -18.89
C PRO A 38 -16.49 -3.61 -18.89
N LEU A 39 -16.35 -4.36 -19.99
CA LEU A 39 -15.12 -5.08 -20.32
C LEU A 39 -14.02 -4.05 -20.60
N VAL A 40 -13.00 -4.02 -19.76
CA VAL A 40 -11.77 -3.27 -20.03
C VAL A 40 -11.11 -3.90 -21.25
N SER A 41 -11.12 -3.19 -22.37
CA SER A 41 -10.53 -3.63 -23.62
C SER A 41 -9.00 -3.66 -23.53
N GLU A 42 -8.41 -4.84 -23.71
CA GLU A 42 -7.01 -4.99 -24.05
C GLU A 42 -6.79 -4.58 -25.51
N ASN A 43 -6.05 -3.48 -25.74
CA ASN A 43 -4.75 -3.44 -26.45
C ASN A 43 -4.50 -2.14 -27.24
N ARG A 44 -3.22 -1.70 -27.14
CA ARG A 44 -2.39 -0.97 -28.12
C ARG A 44 -2.95 0.30 -28.77
N LEU A 45 -2.24 1.41 -28.55
CA LEU A 45 -1.49 2.12 -29.61
C LEU A 45 -0.55 3.19 -29.03
N SER A 46 0.61 3.31 -29.70
CA SER A 46 1.60 4.40 -29.71
C SER A 46 2.67 4.49 -28.62
N SER A 47 3.90 4.40 -29.12
CA SER A 47 5.21 4.46 -28.51
C SER A 47 5.63 5.88 -28.13
N SER A 48 5.85 6.10 -26.84
CA SER A 48 6.87 7.03 -26.34
C SER A 48 7.51 6.38 -25.12
N VAL A 49 8.84 6.28 -25.12
CA VAL A 49 9.65 5.71 -24.04
C VAL A 49 9.49 6.57 -22.78
N MET A 50 8.44 6.29 -22.02
CA MET A 50 8.32 6.65 -20.61
C MET A 50 8.28 5.34 -19.85
N SER A 51 9.23 5.13 -18.95
CA SER A 51 9.32 4.00 -18.02
C SER A 51 7.94 3.65 -17.48
N LYS A 52 7.31 2.62 -18.05
CA LYS A 52 6.02 2.12 -17.59
C LYS A 52 6.33 1.36 -16.31
N SER A 53 5.97 1.95 -15.17
CA SER A 53 5.94 1.25 -13.88
C SER A 53 5.28 -0.13 -14.10
N ILE A 54 6.05 -1.19 -13.90
CA ILE A 54 5.57 -2.57 -14.06
C ILE A 54 4.53 -2.80 -12.97
N TYR A 55 3.25 -2.85 -13.35
CA TYR A 55 2.18 -3.24 -12.45
C TYR A 55 2.30 -4.73 -12.13
N ILE A 56 2.36 -5.09 -10.84
CA ILE A 56 2.49 -6.46 -10.36
C ILE A 56 1.18 -6.87 -9.66
N PRO A 57 0.27 -7.60 -10.33
CA PRO A 57 -1.05 -7.93 -9.79
C PRO A 57 -0.97 -8.74 -8.49
N ALA A 58 0.04 -9.60 -8.34
CA ALA A 58 0.23 -10.40 -7.15
C ALA A 58 0.41 -9.57 -5.87
N LEU A 59 0.88 -8.31 -5.95
CA LEU A 59 0.96 -7.42 -4.79
C LEU A 59 -0.43 -7.00 -4.30
N ASP A 60 -1.38 -6.74 -5.22
CA ASP A 60 -2.77 -6.52 -4.83
C ASP A 60 -3.37 -7.82 -4.28
N GLY A 61 -3.04 -8.96 -4.88
CA GLY A 61 -3.44 -10.25 -4.32
C GLY A 61 -2.97 -10.47 -2.88
N LEU A 62 -1.73 -10.08 -2.57
CA LEU A 62 -1.18 -10.19 -1.23
C LEU A 62 -1.85 -9.23 -0.24
N ARG A 63 -2.23 -8.01 -0.69
CA ARG A 63 -3.08 -7.09 0.10
C ARG A 63 -4.45 -7.68 0.40
N ALA A 64 -5.02 -8.44 -0.53
CA ALA A 64 -6.29 -9.12 -0.30
C ALA A 64 -6.17 -10.14 0.83
N VAL A 65 -5.12 -10.97 0.81
CA VAL A 65 -4.83 -11.93 1.89
C VAL A 65 -4.67 -11.19 3.23
N ALA A 66 -3.89 -10.11 3.23
CA ALA A 66 -3.66 -9.30 4.43
C ALA A 66 -4.96 -8.72 5.02
N VAL A 67 -5.82 -8.08 4.21
CA VAL A 67 -7.08 -7.52 4.73
C VAL A 67 -8.06 -8.60 5.16
N ILE A 68 -8.12 -9.73 4.46
CA ILE A 68 -8.97 -10.86 4.86
C ILE A 68 -8.54 -11.36 6.24
N ALA A 69 -7.24 -11.50 6.50
CA ALA A 69 -6.73 -11.90 7.80
C ALA A 69 -7.16 -10.92 8.92
N VAL A 70 -7.02 -9.61 8.69
CA VAL A 70 -7.42 -8.58 9.66
C VAL A 70 -8.92 -8.59 9.92
N VAL A 71 -9.74 -8.63 8.86
CA VAL A 71 -11.19 -8.67 8.97
C VAL A 71 -11.64 -9.92 9.73
N ALA A 72 -11.01 -11.05 9.46
CA ALA A 72 -11.35 -12.31 10.07
C ALA A 72 -10.93 -12.39 11.56
N LEU A 73 -9.83 -11.74 11.96
CA LEU A 73 -9.49 -11.54 13.38
C LEU A 73 -10.63 -10.80 14.11
N HIS A 74 -11.19 -9.75 13.51
CA HIS A 74 -12.24 -8.95 14.15
C HIS A 74 -13.62 -9.64 14.10
N GLY A 75 -13.91 -10.40 13.04
CA GLY A 75 -15.16 -11.15 12.91
C GLY A 75 -15.20 -12.44 13.75
N ALA A 76 -14.06 -13.11 13.94
CA ALA A 76 -13.95 -14.41 14.59
C ALA A 76 -12.66 -14.55 15.45
N PRO A 77 -12.48 -13.69 16.47
CA PRO A 77 -11.22 -13.58 17.22
C PRO A 77 -10.81 -14.85 17.97
N THR A 78 -11.77 -15.75 18.23
CA THR A 78 -11.49 -17.04 18.89
C THR A 78 -10.79 -18.05 17.99
N TYR A 79 -10.95 -17.95 16.67
CA TYR A 79 -10.45 -18.94 15.71
C TYR A 79 -9.27 -18.43 14.87
N LEU A 80 -9.17 -17.12 14.68
CA LEU A 80 -8.20 -16.49 13.78
C LEU A 80 -7.35 -15.46 14.53
N THR A 81 -6.69 -15.93 15.59
CA THR A 81 -5.99 -15.11 16.58
C THR A 81 -4.74 -14.41 16.02
N GLY A 82 -4.21 -14.91 14.91
CA GLY A 82 -3.04 -14.38 14.22
C GLY A 82 -3.37 -13.44 13.06
N GLY A 83 -4.63 -13.01 12.89
CA GLY A 83 -4.99 -12.15 11.75
C GLY A 83 -4.34 -10.76 11.77
N PHE A 84 -3.77 -10.33 12.90
CA PHE A 84 -2.98 -9.10 13.04
C PHE A 84 -1.76 -9.09 12.09
N ILE A 85 -1.25 -10.27 11.70
CA ILE A 85 -0.17 -10.47 10.72
C ILE A 85 -0.49 -9.75 9.40
N GLY A 86 -1.77 -9.60 9.05
CA GLY A 86 -2.16 -8.84 7.87
C GLY A 86 -1.68 -7.39 7.91
N VAL A 87 -1.62 -6.75 9.08
CA VAL A 87 -1.08 -5.39 9.23
C VAL A 87 0.42 -5.36 8.95
N ASP A 88 1.19 -6.31 9.49
CA ASP A 88 2.62 -6.45 9.20
C ASP A 88 2.89 -6.66 7.71
N MET A 89 2.06 -7.47 7.04
CA MET A 89 2.13 -7.66 5.59
C MET A 89 1.87 -6.34 4.84
N PHE A 90 0.89 -5.55 5.27
CA PHE A 90 0.66 -4.21 4.71
C PHE A 90 1.88 -3.32 4.88
N PHE A 91 2.48 -3.27 6.06
CA PHE A 91 3.69 -2.49 6.33
C PHE A 91 4.85 -2.85 5.42
N VAL A 92 5.12 -4.12 5.18
CA VAL A 92 6.16 -4.55 4.23
C VAL A 92 5.84 -4.12 2.80
N ILE A 93 4.60 -4.33 2.33
CA ILE A 93 4.17 -3.92 0.98
C ILE A 93 4.29 -2.40 0.82
N SER A 94 3.89 -1.66 1.84
CA SER A 94 3.93 -0.21 1.94
C SER A 94 5.36 0.33 1.83
N GLY A 95 6.28 -0.20 2.65
CA GLY A 95 7.71 0.13 2.59
C GLY A 95 8.37 -0.19 1.25
N PHE A 96 8.04 -1.35 0.68
CA PHE A 96 8.51 -1.77 -0.65
C PHE A 96 8.08 -0.79 -1.73
N LEU A 97 6.79 -0.45 -1.78
CA LEU A 97 6.26 0.41 -2.84
C LEU A 97 6.71 1.85 -2.71
N ILE A 98 6.75 2.42 -1.49
CA ILE A 98 7.22 3.80 -1.34
C ILE A 98 8.66 3.95 -1.81
N THR A 99 9.54 3.02 -1.40
CA THR A 99 10.95 3.10 -1.75
C THR A 99 11.15 2.86 -3.25
N LEU A 100 10.43 1.89 -3.82
CA LEU A 100 10.46 1.65 -5.26
C LEU A 100 10.03 2.89 -6.06
N LEU A 101 8.95 3.55 -5.64
CA LEU A 101 8.46 4.78 -6.28
C LEU A 101 9.50 5.91 -6.16
N CYS A 102 10.05 6.16 -4.97
CA CYS A 102 11.09 7.18 -4.78
C CYS A 102 12.33 6.91 -5.62
N CYS A 103 12.78 5.65 -5.68
CA CYS A 103 13.91 5.26 -6.51
C CYS A 103 13.62 5.45 -8.02
N GLN A 104 12.41 5.13 -8.47
CA GLN A 104 12.00 5.31 -9.87
C GLN A 104 11.89 6.80 -10.23
N GLU A 105 11.30 7.62 -9.36
CA GLU A 105 11.14 9.07 -9.57
C GLU A 105 12.50 9.76 -9.67
N PHE A 106 13.40 9.49 -8.72
CA PHE A 106 14.75 10.05 -8.75
C PHE A 106 15.56 9.54 -9.95
N ALA A 107 15.43 8.25 -10.31
CA ALA A 107 16.12 7.72 -11.49
C ALA A 107 15.64 8.36 -12.80
N ALA A 108 14.37 8.74 -12.88
CA ALA A 108 13.78 9.35 -14.07
C ALA A 108 14.02 10.86 -14.18
N HIS A 109 14.14 11.57 -13.05
CA HIS A 109 14.08 13.04 -13.03
C HIS A 109 15.25 13.72 -12.30
N GLY A 110 16.04 12.98 -11.51
CA GLY A 110 17.15 13.53 -10.72
C GLY A 110 16.71 14.44 -9.57
N ASN A 111 15.42 14.65 -9.38
CA ASN A 111 14.81 15.41 -8.30
C ASN A 111 13.55 14.70 -7.78
N PHE A 112 12.99 15.21 -6.68
CA PHE A 112 11.78 14.67 -6.07
C PHE A 112 10.76 15.79 -5.88
N ASP A 113 9.54 15.61 -6.39
CA ASP A 113 8.46 16.58 -6.23
C ASP A 113 7.58 16.18 -5.04
N PHE A 114 7.96 16.65 -3.86
CA PHE A 114 7.24 16.36 -2.61
C PHE A 114 5.77 16.80 -2.67
N GLY A 115 5.49 17.97 -3.24
CA GLY A 115 4.13 18.49 -3.34
C GLY A 115 3.23 17.54 -4.12
N LYS A 116 3.68 17.10 -5.30
CA LYS A 116 2.90 16.12 -6.09
C LYS A 116 2.88 14.75 -5.44
N PHE A 117 3.96 14.33 -4.79
CA PHE A 117 4.01 13.06 -4.07
C PHE A 117 2.92 12.99 -2.98
N TYR A 118 2.88 13.96 -2.08
CA TYR A 118 1.91 14.02 -1.00
C TYR A 118 0.48 14.29 -1.51
N LEU A 119 0.32 15.11 -2.56
CA LEU A 119 -0.99 15.34 -3.17
C LEU A 119 -1.58 14.06 -3.78
N ARG A 120 -0.80 13.27 -4.54
CA ARG A 120 -1.25 11.97 -5.09
C ARG A 120 -1.72 11.03 -3.98
N ARG A 121 -1.02 11.06 -2.84
CA ARG A 121 -1.34 10.23 -1.69
C ARG A 121 -2.61 10.71 -0.98
N ALA A 122 -2.74 12.01 -0.72
CA ALA A 122 -3.93 12.61 -0.14
C ALA A 122 -5.18 12.30 -0.99
N ILE A 123 -5.12 12.52 -2.30
CA ILE A 123 -6.21 12.21 -3.24
C ILE A 123 -6.62 10.73 -3.17
N ARG A 124 -5.68 9.84 -2.89
CA ARG A 124 -5.93 8.39 -2.84
C ARG A 124 -6.59 7.95 -1.52
N LEU A 125 -6.22 8.55 -0.39
CA LEU A 125 -6.55 8.01 0.94
C LEU A 125 -7.59 8.84 1.68
N TRP A 126 -7.40 10.17 1.69
CA TRP A 126 -8.25 11.06 2.47
C TRP A 126 -9.74 10.96 2.13
N PRO A 127 -10.18 10.82 0.87
CA PRO A 127 -11.60 10.81 0.56
C PRO A 127 -12.36 9.66 1.22
N ALA A 128 -11.80 8.45 1.21
CA ALA A 128 -12.45 7.30 1.83
C ALA A 128 -12.37 7.37 3.36
N LEU A 129 -11.24 7.82 3.92
CA LEU A 129 -11.10 8.05 5.35
C LEU A 129 -12.14 9.06 5.84
N PHE A 130 -12.20 10.23 5.20
CA PHE A 130 -13.14 11.29 5.56
C PHE A 130 -14.59 10.83 5.45
N LEU A 131 -14.94 10.12 4.37
CA LEU A 131 -16.28 9.55 4.20
C LEU A 131 -16.62 8.59 5.35
N MET A 132 -15.72 7.66 5.66
CA MET A 132 -15.92 6.70 6.75
C MET A 132 -16.11 7.43 8.09
N LEU A 133 -15.25 8.39 8.42
CA LEU A 133 -15.34 9.15 9.66
C LEU A 133 -16.69 9.87 9.79
N VAL A 134 -17.12 10.61 8.77
CA VAL A 134 -18.40 11.34 8.80
C VAL A 134 -19.59 10.41 8.95
N VAL A 135 -19.62 9.32 8.17
CA VAL A 135 -20.73 8.37 8.19
C VAL A 135 -20.79 7.64 9.53
N VAL A 136 -19.66 7.19 10.06
CA VAL A 136 -19.61 6.47 11.33
C VAL A 136 -19.96 7.39 12.50
N VAL A 137 -19.43 8.61 12.56
CA VAL A 137 -19.80 9.59 13.59
C VAL A 137 -21.31 9.84 13.59
N PHE A 138 -21.91 10.00 12.40
CA PHE A 138 -23.35 10.26 12.29
C PHE A 138 -24.19 9.04 12.72
N ILE A 139 -23.86 7.85 12.21
CA ILE A 139 -24.61 6.63 12.51
C ILE A 139 -24.43 6.24 13.98
N HIS A 140 -23.19 6.17 14.46
CA HIS A 140 -22.89 5.77 15.83
C HIS A 140 -23.39 6.80 16.83
N GLY A 141 -23.23 8.10 16.56
CA GLY A 141 -23.81 9.15 17.41
C GLY A 141 -25.34 9.13 17.47
N ALA A 142 -26.02 8.64 16.43
CA ALA A 142 -27.48 8.44 16.46
C ALA A 142 -27.90 7.19 17.25
N LEU A 143 -27.10 6.11 17.20
CA LEU A 143 -27.35 4.87 17.93
C LEU A 143 -26.95 4.96 19.41
N SER A 144 -25.88 5.70 19.71
CA SER A 144 -25.26 5.85 21.03
C SER A 144 -24.96 7.33 21.31
N PRO A 145 -25.98 8.18 21.61
CA PRO A 145 -25.79 9.62 21.79
C PRO A 145 -24.77 10.02 22.86
N ALA A 146 -24.58 9.17 23.88
CA ALA A 146 -23.58 9.39 24.93
C ALA A 146 -22.13 9.28 24.44
N ALA A 147 -21.87 8.58 23.33
CA ALA A 147 -20.54 8.42 22.73
C ALA A 147 -20.21 9.52 21.71
N ALA A 148 -21.21 10.26 21.22
CA ALA A 148 -21.07 11.15 20.07
C ALA A 148 -19.98 12.23 20.21
N SER A 149 -19.81 12.80 21.41
CA SER A 149 -18.75 13.79 21.66
C SER A 149 -17.35 13.18 21.58
N ASN A 150 -17.19 11.96 22.09
CA ASN A 150 -15.91 11.25 22.05
C ASN A 150 -15.59 10.81 20.62
N ASP A 151 -16.58 10.29 19.89
CA ASP A 151 -16.41 9.91 18.49
C ASP A 151 -15.96 11.09 17.62
N LEU A 152 -16.47 12.30 17.87
CA LEU A 152 -16.05 13.51 17.16
C LEU A 152 -14.56 13.82 17.43
N VAL A 153 -14.12 13.70 18.68
CA VAL A 153 -12.71 13.91 19.04
C VAL A 153 -11.84 12.83 18.39
N ASP A 154 -12.22 11.57 18.50
CA ASP A 154 -11.47 10.43 17.97
C ASP A 154 -11.40 10.46 16.44
N ALA A 155 -12.47 10.89 15.77
CA ALA A 155 -12.47 11.13 14.34
C ALA A 155 -11.50 12.25 13.95
N GLY A 156 -11.43 13.32 14.76
CA GLY A 156 -10.43 14.37 14.58
C GLY A 156 -9.00 13.85 14.69
N VAL A 157 -8.72 13.01 15.69
CA VAL A 157 -7.39 12.40 15.90
C VAL A 157 -7.03 11.43 14.75
N ALA A 158 -7.99 10.63 14.28
CA ALA A 158 -7.82 9.74 13.14
C ALA A 158 -7.57 10.52 11.83
N LEU A 159 -8.28 11.63 11.61
CA LEU A 159 -8.14 12.48 10.42
C LEU A 159 -6.75 13.09 10.28
N VAL A 160 -6.11 13.44 11.40
CA VAL A 160 -4.75 13.99 11.44
C VAL A 160 -3.67 12.92 11.62
N TYR A 161 -4.03 11.63 11.54
CA TYR A 161 -3.10 10.50 11.66
C TYR A 161 -2.32 10.46 12.98
N LEU A 162 -3.01 10.69 14.11
CA LEU A 162 -2.43 10.58 15.47
C LEU A 162 -3.00 9.44 16.31
N SER A 163 -3.88 8.62 15.73
CA SER A 163 -4.58 7.54 16.46
C SER A 163 -3.64 6.46 17.03
N ASN A 164 -2.44 6.32 16.45
CA ASN A 164 -1.43 5.41 16.99
C ASN A 164 -0.84 5.90 18.31
N TRP A 165 -0.62 7.21 18.45
CA TRP A 165 -0.12 7.79 19.70
C TRP A 165 -1.23 7.88 20.76
N GLN A 166 -2.46 8.15 20.34
CA GLN A 166 -3.63 8.04 21.20
C GLN A 166 -3.72 6.66 21.87
N ARG A 167 -3.53 5.58 21.09
CA ARG A 167 -3.49 4.21 21.63
C ARG A 167 -2.23 3.92 22.42
N ALA A 168 -1.06 4.31 21.92
CA ALA A 168 0.22 4.01 22.56
C ALA A 168 0.37 4.64 23.95
N PHE A 169 -0.32 5.75 24.20
CA PHE A 169 -0.28 6.48 25.47
C PHE A 169 -1.62 6.50 26.21
N HIS A 170 -2.61 5.73 25.73
CA HIS A 170 -3.95 5.66 26.31
C HIS A 170 -4.56 7.04 26.62
N TRP A 171 -4.43 8.01 25.69
CA TRP A 171 -4.98 9.36 25.87
C TRP A 171 -6.50 9.34 26.10
N THR A 172 -7.16 8.34 25.53
CA THR A 172 -8.58 8.02 25.73
C THR A 172 -8.72 6.49 25.80
N PRO A 173 -9.88 5.98 26.24
CA PRO A 173 -10.27 4.58 26.03
C PRO A 173 -10.23 4.21 24.54
N ASP A 174 -10.23 2.89 24.26
CA ASP A 174 -10.37 2.37 22.90
C ASP A 174 -11.61 2.96 22.23
N SER A 175 -11.46 3.36 20.97
CA SER A 175 -12.49 4.04 20.21
C SER A 175 -12.98 3.21 19.03
N ILE A 176 -14.16 3.58 18.52
CA ILE A 176 -14.71 3.02 17.27
C ILE A 176 -13.77 3.23 16.06
N PHE A 177 -12.84 4.18 16.16
CA PHE A 177 -11.80 4.43 15.16
C PHE A 177 -10.44 3.81 15.52
N GLY A 178 -10.35 3.02 16.58
CA GLY A 178 -9.08 2.52 17.13
C GLY A 178 -8.20 1.82 16.08
N HIS A 179 -8.78 1.10 15.13
CA HIS A 179 -8.06 0.46 14.02
C HIS A 179 -7.23 1.41 13.14
N THR A 180 -7.50 2.73 13.11
CA THR A 180 -6.74 3.66 12.25
C THR A 180 -5.30 3.88 12.71
N TRP A 181 -4.90 3.33 13.86
CA TRP A 181 -3.53 3.41 14.39
C TRP A 181 -2.48 2.99 13.36
N SER A 182 -2.72 1.89 12.63
CA SER A 182 -1.73 1.38 11.67
C SER A 182 -1.58 2.34 10.48
N LEU A 183 -2.67 2.99 10.06
CA LEU A 183 -2.67 4.02 9.03
C LEU A 183 -1.88 5.25 9.49
N SER A 184 -1.99 5.61 10.77
CA SER A 184 -1.21 6.71 11.35
C SER A 184 0.29 6.43 11.34
N ILE A 185 0.72 5.22 11.72
CA ILE A 185 2.12 4.79 11.57
C ILE A 185 2.57 4.91 10.13
N GLU A 186 1.79 4.37 9.20
CA GLU A 186 2.12 4.36 7.78
C GLU A 186 2.26 5.78 7.20
N GLU A 187 1.31 6.69 7.47
CA GLU A 187 1.39 8.09 6.99
C GLU A 187 2.54 8.87 7.63
N GLN A 188 2.77 8.73 8.94
CA GLN A 188 3.91 9.36 9.61
C GLN A 188 5.23 8.87 9.01
N PHE A 189 5.35 7.57 8.73
CA PHE A 189 6.51 7.02 8.07
C PHE A 189 6.74 7.64 6.69
N TYR A 190 5.67 7.91 5.92
CA TYR A 190 5.80 8.58 4.62
C TYR A 190 6.07 10.06 4.67
N LEU A 191 5.83 10.73 5.79
CA LEU A 191 6.32 12.10 5.99
C LEU A 191 7.84 12.11 6.21
N ILE A 192 8.41 11.03 6.75
CA ILE A 192 9.82 10.94 7.14
C ILE A 192 10.69 10.32 6.04
N TRP A 193 10.26 9.18 5.48
CA TRP A 193 11.10 8.34 4.64
C TRP A 193 11.46 8.95 3.27
N PRO A 194 10.54 9.53 2.48
CA PRO A 194 10.88 10.16 1.20
C PRO A 194 11.86 11.35 1.34
N PRO A 195 11.71 12.28 2.31
CA PRO A 195 12.72 13.30 2.55
C PRO A 195 14.09 12.73 2.91
N MET A 196 14.14 11.69 3.76
CA MET A 196 15.40 11.00 4.08
C MET A 196 16.07 10.40 2.83
N LEU A 197 15.30 9.73 1.97
CA LEU A 197 15.82 9.20 0.70
C LEU A 197 16.30 10.30 -0.24
N ALA A 198 15.55 11.41 -0.34
CA ALA A 198 15.96 12.54 -1.17
C ALA A 198 17.29 13.14 -0.70
N GLY A 199 17.47 13.33 0.62
CA GLY A 199 18.74 13.77 1.20
C GLY A 199 19.90 12.82 0.85
N LEU A 200 19.67 11.50 0.95
CA LEU A 200 20.67 10.50 0.56
C LEU A 200 20.97 10.53 -0.94
N PHE A 201 19.96 10.75 -1.79
CA PHE A 201 20.15 10.84 -3.23
C PHE A 201 20.93 12.10 -3.64
N ILE A 202 20.72 13.22 -2.94
CA ILE A 202 21.52 14.44 -3.12
C ILE A 202 22.98 14.17 -2.77
N LEU A 203 23.25 13.48 -1.66
CA LEU A 203 24.61 13.12 -1.24
C LEU A 203 25.27 12.12 -2.20
N ALA A 204 24.55 11.07 -2.60
CA ALA A 204 25.04 10.02 -3.48
C ALA A 204 25.20 10.50 -4.93
N ARG A 205 24.54 11.59 -5.33
CA ARG A 205 24.49 12.22 -6.67
C ARG A 205 23.93 11.35 -7.80
N LYS A 206 23.96 10.03 -7.68
CA LYS A 206 23.44 9.06 -8.65
C LYS A 206 22.84 7.87 -7.93
N LEU A 207 21.78 7.32 -8.51
CA LEU A 207 21.14 6.09 -8.06
C LEU A 207 21.82 4.89 -8.74
N ASN A 208 22.83 4.29 -8.11
CA ASN A 208 23.53 3.10 -8.59
C ASN A 208 23.35 1.89 -7.64
N LYS A 209 23.99 0.76 -7.93
CA LYS A 209 23.92 -0.45 -7.08
C LYS A 209 24.45 -0.21 -5.67
N SER A 210 25.49 0.62 -5.51
CA SER A 210 26.06 0.97 -4.20
C SER A 210 25.11 1.84 -3.39
N THR A 211 24.45 2.85 -3.99
CA THR A 211 23.44 3.67 -3.32
C THR A 211 22.22 2.83 -2.91
N SER A 212 21.75 1.94 -3.78
CA SER A 212 20.66 1.01 -3.48
C SER A 212 21.03 0.07 -2.33
N LEU A 213 22.25 -0.47 -2.33
CA LEU A 213 22.77 -1.28 -1.23
C LEU A 213 22.90 -0.46 0.06
N ALA A 214 23.35 0.79 0.01
CA ALA A 214 23.46 1.67 1.17
C ALA A 214 22.07 1.95 1.78
N ILE A 215 21.04 2.20 0.96
CA ILE A 215 19.65 2.33 1.43
C ILE A 215 19.20 1.04 2.10
N ALA A 216 19.44 -0.11 1.47
CA ALA A 216 19.03 -1.39 2.00
C ALA A 216 19.72 -1.68 3.35
N VAL A 217 21.03 -1.44 3.45
CA VAL A 217 21.79 -1.58 4.70
C VAL A 217 21.27 -0.62 5.76
N ALA A 218 21.03 0.66 5.43
CA ALA A 218 20.49 1.62 6.39
C ALA A 218 19.10 1.20 6.91
N ALA A 219 18.22 0.74 6.02
CA ALA A 219 16.89 0.25 6.39
C ALA A 219 16.95 -1.02 7.25
N LEU A 220 17.81 -1.98 6.90
CA LEU A 220 18.03 -3.20 7.70
C LEU A 220 18.61 -2.89 9.08
N THR A 221 19.58 -1.98 9.15
CA THR A 221 20.17 -1.53 10.42
C THR A 221 19.10 -0.86 11.28
N LEU A 222 18.27 0.02 10.72
CA LEU A 222 17.20 0.67 11.47
C LEU A 222 16.14 -0.33 11.94
N ALA A 223 15.76 -1.32 11.12
CA ALA A 223 14.86 -2.40 11.52
C ALA A 223 15.44 -3.22 12.69
N PHE A 224 16.73 -3.52 12.65
CA PHE A 224 17.43 -4.17 13.75
C PHE A 224 17.46 -3.29 15.01
N CYS A 225 17.70 -1.98 14.88
CA CYS A 225 17.63 -1.04 15.99
C CYS A 225 16.23 -0.99 16.62
N VAL A 226 15.15 -1.04 15.83
CA VAL A 226 13.76 -1.12 16.34
C VAL A 226 13.56 -2.39 17.16
N MET A 227 14.05 -3.54 16.69
CA MET A 227 13.96 -4.80 17.44
C MET A 227 14.73 -4.73 18.77
N ILE A 228 15.96 -4.19 18.76
CA ILE A 228 16.75 -4.00 19.98
C ILE A 228 16.07 -3.00 20.92
N TRP A 229 15.47 -1.94 20.39
CA TRP A 229 14.70 -0.97 21.17
C TRP A 229 13.50 -1.64 21.87
N ARG A 230 12.70 -2.43 21.15
CA ARG A 230 11.59 -3.20 21.75
C ARG A 230 12.08 -4.11 22.88
N ALA A 231 13.15 -4.87 22.63
CA ALA A 231 13.73 -5.78 23.61
C ALA A 231 14.21 -5.03 24.86
N LYS A 232 14.93 -3.91 24.69
CA LYS A 232 15.38 -3.08 25.82
C LYS A 232 14.20 -2.48 26.58
N TYR A 233 13.21 -1.93 25.86
CA TYR A 233 12.08 -1.25 26.48
C TYR A 233 11.22 -2.20 27.33
N ILE A 234 10.95 -3.42 26.82
CA ILE A 234 10.16 -4.41 27.58
C ILE A 234 10.93 -5.01 28.76
N LEU A 235 12.25 -5.12 28.66
CA LEU A 235 13.10 -5.52 29.80
C LEU A 235 13.07 -4.49 30.93
N LEU A 236 12.92 -3.21 30.60
CA LEU A 236 12.84 -2.11 31.57
C LEU A 236 11.41 -1.85 32.06
N ASN A 237 10.39 -2.28 31.30
CA ASN A 237 8.97 -2.03 31.56
C ASN A 237 8.16 -3.30 31.26
N THR A 238 7.90 -4.12 32.28
CA THR A 238 7.32 -5.46 32.12
C THR A 238 5.79 -5.51 32.16
N ASN A 239 5.10 -4.36 32.03
CA ASN A 239 3.64 -4.29 32.09
C ASN A 239 3.01 -4.39 30.69
N ILE A 240 1.68 -4.60 30.65
CA ILE A 240 0.94 -4.72 29.39
C ILE A 240 0.87 -3.39 28.61
N GLU A 241 0.84 -2.26 29.32
CA GLU A 241 0.88 -0.92 28.71
C GLU A 241 2.17 -0.69 27.90
N ALA A 242 3.30 -1.24 28.36
CA ALA A 242 4.55 -1.21 27.61
C ALA A 242 4.45 -1.97 26.28
N ALA A 243 3.71 -3.08 26.26
CA ALA A 243 3.44 -3.82 25.03
C ALA A 243 2.60 -3.00 24.04
N ASP A 244 1.52 -2.39 24.52
CA ASP A 244 0.61 -1.58 23.71
C ASP A 244 1.30 -0.33 23.16
N ARG A 245 2.12 0.32 23.98
CA ARG A 245 2.95 1.45 23.56
C ARG A 245 3.88 1.07 22.41
N LEU A 246 4.58 -0.05 22.52
CA LEU A 246 5.51 -0.50 21.47
C LEU A 246 4.79 -0.98 20.22
N TYR A 247 3.62 -1.61 20.39
CA TYR A 247 2.82 -2.11 19.28
C TYR A 247 2.22 -0.97 18.44
N ASN A 248 1.75 0.09 19.09
CA ASN A 248 1.14 1.24 18.42
C ASN A 248 2.15 2.38 18.13
N GLY A 249 3.36 2.33 18.66
CA GLY A 249 4.39 3.34 18.43
C GLY A 249 5.11 3.17 17.08
N LEU A 250 5.29 4.26 16.34
CA LEU A 250 6.09 4.27 15.10
C LEU A 250 7.53 3.78 15.35
N ASP A 251 8.09 4.12 16.51
CA ASP A 251 9.43 3.71 16.94
C ASP A 251 9.53 2.24 17.34
N GLY A 252 8.40 1.61 17.69
CA GLY A 252 8.33 0.21 18.11
C GLY A 252 7.90 -0.76 17.01
N HIS A 253 7.14 -0.30 16.00
CA HIS A 253 6.47 -1.18 15.03
C HIS A 253 6.71 -0.82 13.56
N SER A 254 7.85 -0.18 13.25
CA SER A 254 8.22 0.21 11.87
C SER A 254 9.15 -0.78 11.15
N ASP A 255 9.52 -1.90 11.77
CA ASP A 255 10.41 -2.91 11.19
C ASP A 255 9.83 -3.52 9.90
N GLY A 256 8.51 -3.77 9.83
CA GLY A 256 7.85 -4.17 8.58
C GLY A 256 8.06 -3.17 7.44
N LEU A 257 7.82 -1.88 7.69
CA LEU A 257 8.04 -0.81 6.72
C LEU A 257 9.50 -0.77 6.27
N LEU A 258 10.44 -0.86 7.21
CA LEU A 258 11.87 -0.79 6.93
C LEU A 258 12.40 -2.00 6.13
N LEU A 259 11.96 -3.22 6.46
CA LEU A 259 12.30 -4.41 5.66
C LEU A 259 11.73 -4.31 4.24
N GLY A 260 10.50 -3.81 4.11
CA GLY A 260 9.91 -3.46 2.82
C GLY A 260 10.78 -2.45 2.05
N CYS A 261 11.23 -1.38 2.70
CA CYS A 261 12.10 -0.37 2.10
C CYS A 261 13.42 -0.95 1.59
N ALA A 262 14.06 -1.82 2.38
CA ALA A 262 15.28 -2.50 1.95
C ALA A 262 15.04 -3.33 0.68
N LEU A 263 13.96 -4.10 0.65
CA LEU A 263 13.57 -4.87 -0.53
C LEU A 263 13.29 -3.98 -1.75
N GLY A 264 12.57 -2.88 -1.56
CA GLY A 264 12.24 -1.92 -2.62
C GLY A 264 13.47 -1.28 -3.24
N ALA A 265 14.45 -0.89 -2.42
CA ALA A 265 15.72 -0.34 -2.88
C ALA A 265 16.51 -1.35 -3.72
N LEU A 266 16.62 -2.60 -3.25
CA LEU A 266 17.32 -3.68 -3.96
C LEU A 266 16.63 -4.05 -5.28
N TYR A 267 15.29 -4.07 -5.28
CA TYR A 267 14.50 -4.34 -6.48
C TYR A 267 14.67 -3.26 -7.54
N ALA A 268 14.62 -1.98 -7.16
CA ALA A 268 14.70 -0.85 -8.08
C ALA A 268 15.97 -0.82 -8.95
N LYS A 269 17.06 -1.45 -8.50
CA LYS A 269 18.33 -1.54 -9.24
C LYS A 269 18.66 -2.93 -9.76
N GLY A 270 17.72 -3.87 -9.68
CA GLY A 270 17.94 -5.25 -10.11
C GLY A 270 19.08 -5.94 -9.33
N ALA A 271 19.27 -5.56 -8.06
CA ALA A 271 20.26 -6.19 -7.19
C ALA A 271 19.75 -7.55 -6.65
N LEU A 272 18.45 -7.80 -6.76
CA LEU A 272 17.85 -9.08 -6.39
C LEU A 272 18.13 -10.12 -7.48
N ARG A 273 18.91 -11.14 -7.14
CA ARG A 273 19.03 -12.37 -7.94
C ARG A 273 17.80 -13.24 -7.72
N LEU A 274 17.46 -14.09 -8.70
CA LEU A 274 16.54 -15.21 -8.52
C LEU A 274 17.20 -16.21 -7.57
N ILE A 275 16.93 -16.10 -6.28
CA ILE A 275 17.20 -17.19 -5.33
C ILE A 275 16.02 -18.17 -5.44
N SER A 276 16.29 -19.46 -5.26
CA SER A 276 15.30 -20.52 -5.53
C SER A 276 13.96 -20.22 -4.86
N GLY A 277 12.88 -20.26 -5.65
CA GLY A 277 11.54 -19.82 -5.23
C GLY A 277 10.93 -20.60 -4.06
N TYR A 278 11.60 -21.63 -3.54
CA TYR A 278 11.11 -22.47 -2.45
C TYR A 278 10.99 -21.72 -1.13
N PHE A 279 11.97 -20.86 -0.78
CA PHE A 279 11.97 -20.17 0.51
C PHE A 279 10.83 -19.17 0.67
N GLY A 280 10.51 -18.41 -0.38
CA GLY A 280 9.43 -17.43 -0.32
C GLY A 280 8.03 -18.06 -0.36
N ALA A 281 7.86 -19.16 -1.09
CA ALA A 281 6.61 -19.93 -1.05
C ALA A 281 6.39 -20.59 0.32
N ALA A 282 7.44 -21.17 0.90
CA ALA A 282 7.40 -21.72 2.26
C ALA A 282 7.10 -20.63 3.30
N ALA A 283 7.74 -19.45 3.20
CA ALA A 283 7.44 -18.32 4.07
C ALA A 283 5.97 -17.89 3.97
N GLY A 284 5.39 -17.84 2.76
CA GLY A 284 3.97 -17.57 2.56
C GLY A 284 3.06 -18.62 3.20
N ALA A 285 3.38 -19.91 3.05
CA ALA A 285 2.62 -21.00 3.67
C ALA A 285 2.71 -20.94 5.21
N LEU A 286 3.89 -20.66 5.75
CA LEU A 286 4.10 -20.48 7.18
C LEU A 286 3.31 -19.29 7.73
N LEU A 287 3.29 -18.15 7.03
CA LEU A 287 2.45 -17.00 7.41
C LEU A 287 0.96 -17.35 7.46
N LEU A 288 0.47 -18.09 6.45
CA LEU A 288 -0.93 -18.54 6.44
C LEU A 288 -1.24 -19.46 7.62
N LEU A 289 -0.32 -20.36 7.99
CA LEU A 289 -0.48 -21.20 9.17
C LEU A 289 -0.41 -20.39 10.47
N SER A 290 0.46 -19.39 10.53
CA SER A 290 0.63 -18.51 11.69
C SER A 290 -0.65 -17.73 12.05
N ILE A 291 -1.54 -17.47 11.09
CA ILE A 291 -2.86 -16.83 11.33
C ILE A 291 -3.72 -17.61 12.33
N PHE A 292 -3.55 -18.93 12.41
CA PHE A 292 -4.35 -19.79 13.30
C PHE A 292 -3.72 -20.02 14.67
N VAL A 293 -2.43 -19.71 14.83
CA VAL A 293 -1.64 -20.15 16.00
C VAL A 293 -1.08 -18.97 16.80
N LEU A 294 -0.63 -17.92 16.11
CA LEU A 294 -0.02 -16.77 16.77
C LEU A 294 -1.09 -15.95 17.50
N ARG A 295 -0.68 -15.36 18.62
CA ARG A 295 -1.51 -14.45 19.41
C ARG A 295 -0.76 -13.14 19.57
N GLU A 296 -1.49 -12.05 19.40
CA GLU A 296 -1.00 -10.70 19.63
C GLU A 296 -0.53 -10.49 21.08
N HIS A 297 0.38 -9.55 21.29
CA HIS A 297 0.88 -9.10 22.61
C HIS A 297 1.59 -10.14 23.49
N HIS A 298 1.86 -11.37 23.02
CA HIS A 298 2.72 -12.30 23.76
C HIS A 298 4.17 -11.75 23.85
N LEU A 299 4.86 -11.93 24.98
CA LEU A 299 6.21 -11.36 25.20
C LEU A 299 7.20 -11.64 24.06
N TRP A 300 7.28 -12.88 23.57
CA TRP A 300 8.17 -13.22 22.44
C TRP A 300 7.77 -12.51 21.14
N MET A 301 6.47 -12.21 20.93
CA MET A 301 6.00 -11.45 19.77
C MET A 301 6.58 -10.04 19.77
N ILE A 302 6.52 -9.38 20.92
CA ILE A 302 7.04 -8.02 21.11
C ILE A 302 8.56 -8.00 20.92
N VAL A 303 9.27 -8.96 21.50
CA VAL A 303 10.74 -9.01 21.43
C VAL A 303 11.22 -9.33 20.01
N ALA A 304 10.70 -10.40 19.40
CA ALA A 304 11.23 -10.93 18.13
C ALA A 304 10.15 -11.32 17.12
N GLY A 305 8.95 -11.70 17.55
CA GLY A 305 7.95 -12.27 16.64
C GLY A 305 7.47 -11.32 15.56
N TYR A 306 7.28 -10.02 15.84
CA TYR A 306 6.94 -9.05 14.80
C TYR A 306 8.05 -8.95 13.74
N ALA A 307 9.32 -8.97 14.14
CA ALA A 307 10.44 -9.00 13.20
C ALA A 307 10.47 -10.28 12.36
N VAL A 308 10.12 -11.43 12.94
CA VAL A 308 10.00 -12.72 12.23
C VAL A 308 8.86 -12.68 11.20
N VAL A 309 7.69 -12.18 11.60
CA VAL A 309 6.52 -12.02 10.71
C VAL A 309 6.83 -11.04 9.58
N ALA A 310 7.47 -9.91 9.88
CA ALA A 310 7.90 -8.91 8.91
C ALA A 310 8.95 -9.49 7.93
N THR A 311 9.87 -10.31 8.42
CA THR A 311 10.86 -11.00 7.58
C THR A 311 10.18 -12.01 6.64
N ALA A 312 9.29 -12.86 7.16
CA ALA A 312 8.54 -13.80 6.33
C ALA A 312 7.67 -13.08 5.29
N SER A 313 7.06 -11.94 5.68
CA SER A 313 6.29 -11.08 4.79
C SER A 313 7.17 -10.49 3.68
N THR A 314 8.40 -10.10 4.01
CA THR A 314 9.40 -9.61 3.05
C THR A 314 9.81 -10.72 2.08
N LEU A 315 9.97 -11.96 2.55
CA LEU A 315 10.31 -13.11 1.69
C LEU A 315 9.21 -13.44 0.69
N ILE A 316 7.93 -13.41 1.08
CA ILE A 316 6.82 -13.64 0.13
C ILE A 316 6.70 -12.47 -0.86
N VAL A 317 6.85 -11.21 -0.43
CA VAL A 317 6.90 -10.06 -1.35
C VAL A 317 8.04 -10.23 -2.36
N TRP A 318 9.24 -10.55 -1.89
CA TRP A 318 10.40 -10.79 -2.74
C TRP A 318 10.14 -11.90 -3.77
N HIS A 319 9.53 -13.01 -3.34
CA HIS A 319 9.18 -14.13 -4.22
C HIS A 319 8.22 -13.72 -5.33
N ILE A 320 7.14 -13.02 -5.00
CA ILE A 320 6.12 -12.69 -6.02
C ILE A 320 6.58 -11.60 -7.00
N VAL A 321 7.48 -10.69 -6.58
CA VAL A 321 8.01 -9.65 -7.48
C VAL A 321 9.11 -10.15 -8.40
N THR A 322 9.86 -11.20 -8.01
CA THR A 322 10.94 -11.81 -8.81
C THR A 322 10.47 -13.03 -9.62
N ASN A 323 9.48 -13.77 -9.13
CA ASN A 323 8.92 -14.96 -9.79
C ASN A 323 7.46 -14.75 -10.22
N GLN A 324 7.23 -13.79 -11.13
CA GLN A 324 5.87 -13.38 -11.53
C GLN A 324 5.08 -14.49 -12.26
N GLN A 325 5.76 -15.50 -12.81
CA GLN A 325 5.14 -16.65 -13.47
C GLN A 325 4.91 -17.85 -12.53
N GLY A 326 5.43 -17.77 -11.29
CA GLY A 326 5.31 -18.83 -10.29
C GLY A 326 3.87 -19.11 -9.86
N VAL A 327 3.66 -20.28 -9.23
CA VAL A 327 2.33 -20.71 -8.74
C VAL A 327 1.74 -19.68 -7.78
N ALA A 328 2.50 -19.24 -6.77
CA ALA A 328 2.04 -18.24 -5.80
C ALA A 328 1.60 -16.94 -6.49
N SER A 329 2.40 -16.42 -7.43
CA SER A 329 2.08 -15.22 -8.21
C SER A 329 0.81 -15.39 -9.05
N ARG A 330 0.62 -16.56 -9.69
CA ARG A 330 -0.60 -16.86 -10.47
C ARG A 330 -1.85 -16.98 -9.62
N LEU A 331 -1.74 -17.57 -8.42
CA LEU A 331 -2.85 -17.65 -7.47
C LEU A 331 -3.23 -16.26 -6.95
N LEU A 332 -2.25 -15.44 -6.55
CA LEU A 332 -2.51 -14.08 -6.06
C LEU A 332 -2.98 -13.13 -7.18
N SER A 333 -2.66 -13.41 -8.43
CA SER A 333 -3.06 -12.58 -9.58
C SER A 333 -4.47 -12.91 -10.13
N GLN A 334 -5.22 -13.80 -9.47
CA GLN A 334 -6.61 -14.09 -9.87
C GLN A 334 -7.46 -12.83 -9.76
N ARG A 335 -8.33 -12.60 -10.77
CA ARG A 335 -9.10 -11.36 -10.92
C ARG A 335 -9.89 -10.99 -9.65
N GLY A 336 -10.54 -11.97 -9.03
CA GLY A 336 -11.31 -11.76 -7.79
C GLY A 336 -10.43 -11.36 -6.60
N ILE A 337 -9.28 -12.01 -6.43
CA ILE A 337 -8.35 -11.70 -5.34
C ILE A 337 -7.74 -10.32 -5.54
N VAL A 338 -7.28 -10.01 -6.77
CA VAL A 338 -6.78 -8.67 -7.11
C VAL A 338 -7.84 -7.59 -6.89
N PHE A 339 -9.12 -7.88 -7.17
CA PHE A 339 -10.20 -6.94 -6.92
C PHE A 339 -10.35 -6.62 -5.43
N ILE A 340 -10.38 -7.64 -4.55
CA ILE A 340 -10.39 -7.46 -3.09
C ILE A 340 -9.16 -6.63 -2.67
N GLY A 341 -7.99 -6.96 -3.22
CA GLY A 341 -6.74 -6.24 -2.99
C GLY A 341 -6.78 -4.76 -3.37
N ARG A 342 -7.49 -4.41 -4.45
CA ARG A 342 -7.66 -3.04 -4.90
C ARG A 342 -8.54 -2.21 -3.98
N ILE A 343 -9.56 -2.82 -3.39
CA ILE A 343 -10.47 -2.18 -2.43
C ILE A 343 -10.07 -2.43 -0.97
N SER A 344 -8.90 -3.02 -0.72
CA SER A 344 -8.47 -3.45 0.61
C SER A 344 -8.39 -2.30 1.61
N TYR A 345 -8.07 -1.09 1.14
CA TYR A 345 -8.07 0.12 1.95
C TYR A 345 -9.47 0.45 2.47
N GLY A 346 -10.47 0.47 1.59
CA GLY A 346 -11.87 0.66 1.98
C GLY A 346 -12.34 -0.44 2.93
N ILE A 347 -12.03 -1.71 2.65
CA ILE A 347 -12.40 -2.83 3.54
C ILE A 347 -11.79 -2.60 4.94
N TYR A 348 -10.51 -2.20 5.00
CA TYR A 348 -9.84 -1.89 6.25
C TYR A 348 -10.49 -0.73 7.01
N LEU A 349 -10.94 0.32 6.33
CA LEU A 349 -11.62 1.44 7.00
C LEU A 349 -13.00 1.06 7.56
N TRP A 350 -13.80 0.32 6.79
CA TRP A 350 -15.19 0.08 7.15
C TRP A 350 -15.39 -1.08 8.12
N HIS A 351 -14.49 -2.08 8.13
CA HIS A 351 -14.74 -3.30 8.90
C HIS A 351 -14.84 -3.10 10.40
N TYR A 352 -13.92 -2.32 10.97
CA TYR A 352 -13.81 -2.22 12.41
C TYR A 352 -14.97 -1.44 13.05
N PRO A 353 -15.39 -0.25 12.55
CA PRO A 353 -16.57 0.43 13.07
C PRO A 353 -17.85 -0.41 12.97
N ILE A 354 -18.02 -1.17 11.88
CA ILE A 354 -19.17 -2.07 11.72
C ILE A 354 -19.16 -3.16 12.79
N PHE A 355 -18.02 -3.84 12.97
CA PHE A 355 -17.89 -4.84 14.02
C PHE A 355 -18.04 -4.25 15.42
N TRP A 356 -17.56 -3.03 15.65
CA TRP A 356 -17.72 -2.31 16.91
C TRP A 356 -19.19 -2.12 17.26
N MET A 357 -19.96 -1.47 16.37
CA MET A 357 -21.40 -1.24 16.56
C MET A 357 -22.17 -2.56 16.76
N PHE A 358 -21.78 -3.63 16.06
CA PHE A 358 -22.40 -4.93 16.23
C PHE A 358 -22.13 -5.56 17.60
N ARG A 359 -20.92 -5.39 18.15
CA ARG A 359 -20.59 -5.86 19.50
C ARG A 359 -21.35 -5.06 20.56
N GLU A 360 -21.41 -3.74 20.40
CA GLU A 360 -22.15 -2.86 21.30
C GLU A 360 -23.65 -3.16 21.29
N ALA A 361 -24.21 -3.49 20.13
CA ALA A 361 -25.58 -3.97 19.98
C ALA A 361 -25.79 -5.45 20.40
N HIS A 362 -24.77 -6.11 20.95
CA HIS A 362 -24.81 -7.50 21.41
C HIS A 362 -25.27 -8.50 20.33
N VAL A 363 -24.93 -8.23 19.06
CA VAL A 363 -25.26 -9.11 17.93
C VAL A 363 -24.60 -10.49 18.12
N PRO A 364 -25.31 -11.61 17.90
CA PRO A 364 -24.74 -12.94 18.04
C PRO A 364 -23.49 -13.14 17.17
N LYS A 365 -22.46 -13.79 17.72
CA LYS A 365 -21.12 -13.93 17.09
C LYS A 365 -21.17 -14.44 15.64
N ALA A 366 -22.03 -15.41 15.34
CA ALA A 366 -22.17 -15.96 13.99
C ALA A 366 -22.74 -14.93 13.00
N LEU A 367 -23.74 -14.15 13.43
CA LEU A 367 -24.31 -13.09 12.62
C LEU A 367 -23.32 -11.93 12.48
N LEU A 368 -22.58 -11.61 13.55
CA LEU A 368 -21.52 -10.61 13.50
C LEU A 368 -20.46 -10.98 12.46
N ALA A 369 -19.95 -12.21 12.48
CA ALA A 369 -18.92 -12.67 11.55
C ALA A 369 -19.41 -12.63 10.09
N THR A 370 -20.66 -12.95 9.82
CA THR A 370 -21.20 -13.04 8.46
C THR A 370 -21.70 -11.69 7.95
N ALA A 371 -22.66 -11.08 8.64
CA ALA A 371 -23.24 -9.80 8.25
C ALA A 371 -22.23 -8.65 8.41
N GLY A 372 -21.36 -8.69 9.41
CA GLY A 372 -20.30 -7.68 9.56
C GLY A 372 -19.33 -7.69 8.38
N VAL A 373 -18.85 -8.86 7.96
CA VAL A 373 -18.01 -8.99 6.75
C VAL A 373 -18.75 -8.52 5.51
N PHE A 374 -20.00 -8.94 5.33
CA PHE A 374 -20.81 -8.56 4.17
C PHE A 374 -21.00 -7.04 4.09
N LEU A 375 -21.41 -6.39 5.18
CA LEU A 375 -21.59 -4.95 5.23
C LEU A 375 -20.27 -4.20 5.03
N SER A 376 -19.16 -4.72 5.55
CA SER A 376 -17.82 -4.14 5.33
C SER A 376 -17.44 -4.15 3.85
N LEU A 377 -17.70 -5.26 3.15
CA LEU A 377 -17.46 -5.39 1.72
C LEU A 377 -18.36 -4.47 0.90
N VAL A 378 -19.65 -4.37 1.25
CA VAL A 378 -20.61 -3.49 0.57
C VAL A 378 -20.24 -2.02 0.76
N ALA A 379 -19.92 -1.61 2.00
CA ALA A 379 -19.52 -0.24 2.30
C ALA A 379 -18.21 0.14 1.61
N ALA A 380 -17.20 -0.76 1.64
CA ALA A 380 -15.95 -0.56 0.94
C ALA A 380 -16.14 -0.47 -0.58
N TRP A 381 -16.96 -1.34 -1.15
CA TRP A 381 -17.27 -1.30 -2.58
C TRP A 381 -18.00 -0.01 -2.97
N ALA A 382 -18.99 0.42 -2.18
CA ALA A 382 -19.73 1.65 -2.43
C ALA A 382 -18.81 2.89 -2.31
N SER A 383 -17.99 2.96 -1.27
CA SER A 383 -16.93 3.99 -1.11
C SER A 383 -16.03 4.04 -2.35
N PHE A 384 -15.56 2.87 -2.79
CA PHE A 384 -14.64 2.76 -3.91
C PHE A 384 -15.26 3.24 -5.23
N VAL A 385 -16.48 2.83 -5.54
CA VAL A 385 -17.15 3.15 -6.81
C VAL A 385 -17.66 4.59 -6.84
N PHE A 386 -18.24 5.08 -5.74
CA PHE A 386 -18.93 6.38 -5.74
C PHE A 386 -18.05 7.56 -5.31
N VAL A 387 -16.96 7.32 -4.57
CA VAL A 387 -16.12 8.39 -4.04
C VAL A 387 -14.67 8.28 -4.53
N GLU A 388 -14.02 7.14 -4.28
CA GLU A 388 -12.58 7.01 -4.55
C GLU A 388 -12.26 7.06 -6.05
N GLN A 389 -12.95 6.24 -6.87
CA GLN A 389 -12.71 6.21 -8.31
C GLN A 389 -13.00 7.55 -9.01
N PRO A 390 -14.18 8.18 -8.81
CA PRO A 390 -14.49 9.44 -9.51
C PRO A 390 -13.54 10.55 -9.12
N LEU A 391 -13.21 10.66 -7.84
CA LEU A 391 -12.33 11.72 -7.34
C LEU A 391 -10.88 11.51 -7.79
N SER A 392 -10.39 10.27 -7.74
CA SER A 392 -9.07 9.93 -8.27
C SER A 392 -8.97 10.26 -9.76
N GLN A 393 -9.98 9.91 -10.57
CA GLN A 393 -9.99 10.24 -12.01
C GLN A 393 -10.00 11.74 -12.28
N ARG A 394 -10.77 12.52 -11.52
CA ARG A 394 -10.87 13.99 -11.66
C ARG A 394 -9.61 14.72 -11.21
N LEU A 395 -8.97 14.26 -10.14
CA LEU A 395 -7.83 14.95 -9.53
C LEU A 395 -6.46 14.49 -10.06
N ARG A 396 -6.38 13.31 -10.70
CA ARG A 396 -5.15 12.78 -11.31
C ARG A 396 -4.46 13.74 -12.29
N PRO A 397 -5.16 14.52 -13.14
CA PRO A 397 -4.50 15.49 -14.02
C PRO A 397 -3.73 16.58 -13.27
N PHE A 398 -4.25 17.06 -12.13
CA PHE A 398 -3.59 18.08 -11.31
C PHE A 398 -2.33 17.55 -10.61
N ALA A 399 -2.32 16.26 -10.30
CA ALA A 399 -1.17 15.60 -9.69
C ALA A 399 -0.08 15.17 -10.69
N VAL A 400 -0.35 15.27 -12.00
CA VAL A 400 0.56 14.90 -13.09
C VAL A 400 1.09 16.11 -13.87
N ARG A 401 0.34 17.22 -13.94
CA ARG A 401 0.78 18.44 -14.65
C ARG A 401 2.05 19.01 -14.02
N ARG A 402 3.13 19.09 -14.80
CA ARG A 402 4.29 19.92 -14.46
C ARG A 402 3.94 21.38 -14.75
N GLY A 403 4.37 22.29 -13.89
CA GLY A 403 4.34 23.73 -14.16
C GLY A 403 5.13 24.04 -15.44
N PRO A 404 4.87 25.19 -16.09
CA PRO A 404 5.60 25.58 -17.28
C PRO A 404 7.11 25.62 -16.98
N THR A 405 7.86 24.93 -17.83
CA THR A 405 9.34 24.91 -17.86
C THR A 405 9.91 26.27 -18.20
#